data_AF-A0A4P7UC54-F1
#
_entry.id   AF-A0A4P7UC54-F1
#
_cell.length_a   1.000
_cell.length_b   1.000
_cell.length_c   1.000
_cell.angle_alpha   90.00
_cell.angle_beta   90.00
_cell.angle_gamma   90.00
#
_symmetry.space_group_name_H-M   'P 1'
#
loop_
_entity.id
_entity.type
_entity.pdbx_description
1 polymer ?
#
loop_
_entity_poly.entity_id
_entity_poly.type
_entity_poly.pdbx_seq_one_letter_code
_entity_poly.pdbx_strand_id
1 'polypeptide(L)'
;MPVTAVNSVVGLLTAERLGLDAVVFSNEASSSFGNVAWGGIQVNHQWSKGIDFERLLAEASAASGVRYFSFLRPLTELAIMRRFGALTDYHSVFTSCNRAFHLDESRRRLWCGECPKCHFVFLCLSPFMGREALQGIFGGRDLFADPQQREGFLELLNAGGRMKPFECVGEPDECRAALTLVSRHPEWAGHPFFDDPDVAACLVDEASVEAAFGFSDDHLLPPSYEKAAREVL
;
A
#
# COMPACT_ATOMS: atom_id res chain seq x y z
N MET A 1 16.81 2.10 -8.98
CA MET A 1 17.06 0.71 -9.44
C MET A 1 15.77 -0.09 -9.29
N PRO A 2 15.33 -0.84 -10.31
CA PRO A 2 14.11 -1.65 -10.24
C PRO A 2 14.36 -2.94 -9.43
N VAL A 3 14.42 -2.81 -8.09
CA VAL A 3 14.77 -3.92 -7.19
C VAL A 3 13.83 -5.12 -7.34
N THR A 4 12.54 -4.87 -7.55
CA THR A 4 11.56 -5.93 -7.79
C THR A 4 11.94 -6.74 -9.02
N ALA A 5 12.24 -6.10 -10.16
CA ALA A 5 12.63 -6.82 -11.37
C ALA A 5 13.87 -7.71 -11.18
N VAL A 6 14.88 -7.21 -10.46
CA VAL A 6 16.09 -7.99 -10.14
C VAL A 6 15.72 -9.22 -9.29
N ASN A 7 14.95 -9.03 -8.22
CA ASN A 7 14.53 -10.12 -7.35
C ASN A 7 13.64 -11.13 -8.08
N SER A 8 12.80 -10.67 -9.01
CA SER A 8 11.93 -11.54 -9.82
C SER A 8 12.74 -12.48 -10.70
N VAL A 9 13.75 -11.96 -11.41
CA VAL A 9 14.63 -12.77 -12.26
C VAL A 9 15.46 -13.74 -11.43
N VAL A 10 16.03 -13.28 -10.30
CA VAL A 10 16.77 -14.16 -9.37
C VAL A 10 15.86 -15.27 -8.83
N GLY A 11 14.62 -14.93 -8.47
CA GLY A 11 13.61 -15.89 -8.03
C GLY A 11 13.32 -16.95 -9.07
N LEU A 12 13.13 -16.56 -10.34
CA LEU A 12 12.85 -17.48 -11.44
C LEU A 12 14.00 -18.45 -11.69
N LEU A 13 15.23 -17.95 -11.78
CA LEU A 13 16.43 -18.78 -11.93
C LEU A 13 16.60 -19.75 -10.75
N THR A 14 16.30 -19.30 -9.55
CA THR A 14 16.35 -20.13 -8.33
C THR A 14 15.30 -21.23 -8.37
N ALA A 15 14.05 -20.88 -8.71
CA ALA A 15 12.95 -21.83 -8.80
C ALA A 15 13.22 -22.90 -9.86
N GLU A 16 13.67 -22.49 -11.06
CA GLU A 16 14.07 -23.41 -12.13
C GLU A 16 15.17 -24.36 -11.66
N ARG A 17 16.23 -23.83 -11.04
CA ARG A 17 17.36 -24.64 -10.56
C ARG A 17 16.96 -25.66 -9.49
N LEU A 18 15.96 -25.34 -8.69
CA LEU A 18 15.46 -26.17 -7.59
C LEU A 18 14.28 -27.07 -8.00
N GLY A 19 13.77 -26.95 -9.24
CA GLY A 19 12.59 -27.70 -9.69
C GLY A 19 11.29 -27.26 -8.99
N LEU A 20 11.21 -26.00 -8.58
CA LEU A 20 9.99 -25.39 -8.06
C LEU A 20 9.10 -24.91 -9.22
N ASP A 21 7.80 -24.83 -8.98
CA ASP A 21 6.79 -24.59 -10.02
C ASP A 21 6.26 -23.14 -10.07
N ALA A 22 6.59 -22.32 -9.08
CA ALA A 22 6.15 -20.94 -9.01
C ALA A 22 7.10 -20.02 -8.22
N VAL A 23 7.14 -18.77 -8.65
CA VAL A 23 7.67 -17.62 -7.92
C VAL A 23 6.50 -16.68 -7.66
N VAL A 24 6.23 -16.43 -6.37
CA VAL A 24 5.07 -15.65 -5.92
C VAL A 24 5.54 -14.39 -5.21
N PHE A 25 5.15 -13.23 -5.74
CA PHE A 25 5.40 -11.92 -5.12
C PHE A 25 4.16 -11.42 -4.35
N SER A 26 4.31 -10.32 -3.62
CA SER A 26 3.24 -9.67 -2.88
C SER A 26 2.95 -8.25 -3.40
N ASN A 27 3.09 -8.03 -4.71
CA ASN A 27 2.69 -6.75 -5.30
C ASN A 27 1.17 -6.69 -5.47
N GLU A 28 0.59 -5.55 -5.12
CA GLU A 28 -0.83 -5.27 -5.04
C GLU A 28 -1.36 -4.48 -6.24
N ALA A 29 -2.68 -4.29 -6.35
CA ALA A 29 -3.31 -3.62 -7.50
C ALA A 29 -2.77 -2.19 -7.71
N SER A 30 -2.67 -1.40 -6.63
CA SER A 30 -2.23 0.00 -6.65
C SER A 30 -0.79 0.20 -7.14
N SER A 31 0.04 -0.86 -7.15
CA SER A 31 1.39 -0.79 -7.71
C SER A 31 1.40 -0.60 -9.25
N SER A 32 0.27 -0.89 -9.91
CA SER A 32 0.05 -0.60 -11.33
C SER A 32 -0.33 0.86 -11.60
N PHE A 33 -0.69 1.63 -10.57
CA PHE A 33 -1.11 3.02 -10.70
C PHE A 33 0.06 3.95 -11.09
N GLY A 34 -0.15 4.76 -12.14
CA GLY A 34 0.84 5.73 -12.61
C GLY A 34 0.94 6.97 -11.73
N ASN A 35 2.12 7.59 -11.67
CA ASN A 35 2.34 8.82 -10.92
C ASN A 35 1.98 10.07 -11.74
N VAL A 36 2.46 10.15 -13.00
CA VAL A 36 2.31 11.33 -13.85
C VAL A 36 2.32 10.95 -15.32
N ALA A 37 1.52 11.63 -16.14
CA ALA A 37 1.61 11.53 -17.60
C ALA A 37 2.59 12.58 -18.12
N TRP A 38 3.62 12.15 -18.84
CA TRP A 38 4.61 13.04 -19.47
C TRP A 38 4.79 12.66 -20.93
N GLY A 39 4.54 13.61 -21.84
CA GLY A 39 4.63 13.36 -23.29
C GLY A 39 3.70 12.25 -23.80
N GLY A 40 2.55 12.03 -23.14
CA GLY A 40 1.63 10.93 -23.46
C GLY A 40 2.02 9.58 -22.89
N ILE A 41 3.13 9.48 -22.15
CA ILE A 41 3.58 8.26 -21.48
C ILE A 41 3.22 8.33 -20.00
N GLN A 42 2.58 7.29 -19.49
CA GLN A 42 2.33 7.14 -18.07
C GLN A 42 3.62 6.74 -17.35
N VAL A 43 4.13 7.60 -16.47
CA VAL A 43 5.31 7.35 -15.65
C VAL A 43 4.86 6.70 -14.34
N ASN A 44 5.30 5.47 -14.10
CA ASN A 44 5.12 4.75 -12.84
C ASN A 44 6.50 4.45 -12.22
N HIS A 45 6.80 5.05 -11.08
CA HIS A 45 8.08 4.84 -10.39
C HIS A 45 8.27 3.41 -9.83
N GLN A 46 7.16 2.66 -9.74
CA GLN A 46 7.09 1.27 -9.33
C GLN A 46 6.74 0.33 -10.49
N TRP A 47 6.98 0.70 -11.75
CA TRP A 47 6.54 -0.09 -12.90
C TRP A 47 6.91 -1.58 -12.82
N SER A 48 8.08 -1.92 -12.27
CA SER A 48 8.51 -3.32 -12.04
C SER A 48 7.68 -4.10 -10.99
N LYS A 49 6.72 -3.45 -10.34
CA LYS A 49 5.72 -4.08 -9.47
C LYS A 49 4.35 -4.18 -10.14
N GLY A 50 4.12 -3.52 -11.28
CA GLY A 50 2.83 -3.49 -11.97
C GLY A 50 2.53 -4.76 -12.76
N ILE A 51 1.26 -4.89 -13.17
CA ILE A 51 0.76 -6.05 -13.94
C ILE A 51 1.41 -6.16 -15.33
N ASP A 52 1.74 -5.05 -15.98
CA ASP A 52 2.39 -5.06 -17.30
C ASP A 52 3.77 -5.71 -17.24
N PHE A 53 4.56 -5.36 -16.21
CA PHE A 53 5.84 -6.02 -15.96
C PHE A 53 5.65 -7.50 -15.61
N GLU A 54 4.64 -7.82 -14.79
CA GLU A 54 4.33 -9.18 -14.40
C GLU A 54 4.00 -10.08 -15.61
N ARG A 55 3.18 -9.58 -16.54
CA ARG A 55 2.88 -10.23 -17.83
C ARG A 55 4.11 -10.41 -18.68
N LEU A 56 4.88 -9.33 -18.88
CA LEU A 56 6.08 -9.36 -19.70
C LEU A 56 7.08 -10.39 -19.18
N LEU A 57 7.28 -10.46 -17.86
CA LEU A 57 8.20 -11.42 -17.27
C LEU A 57 7.64 -12.85 -17.33
N ALA A 58 6.36 -13.06 -17.04
CA ALA A 58 5.73 -14.37 -17.13
C ALA A 58 5.79 -14.95 -18.56
N GLU A 59 5.59 -14.10 -19.58
CA GLU A 59 5.76 -14.47 -20.99
C GLU A 59 7.22 -14.82 -21.29
N ALA A 60 8.16 -13.96 -20.90
CA ALA A 60 9.58 -14.17 -21.13
C ALA A 60 10.12 -15.43 -20.45
N SER A 61 9.56 -15.84 -19.31
CA SER A 61 9.97 -17.03 -18.57
C SER A 61 9.13 -18.28 -18.87
N ALA A 62 8.17 -18.22 -19.80
CA ALA A 62 7.19 -19.30 -20.02
C ALA A 62 7.85 -20.65 -20.35
N ALA A 63 8.97 -20.64 -21.08
CA ALA A 63 9.70 -21.86 -21.45
C ALA A 63 10.34 -22.60 -20.26
N SER A 64 10.54 -21.93 -19.13
CA SER A 64 11.06 -22.56 -17.91
C SER A 64 10.04 -23.47 -17.22
N GLY A 65 8.75 -23.33 -17.52
CA GLY A 65 7.65 -23.97 -16.80
C GLY A 65 7.38 -23.42 -15.40
N VAL A 66 8.18 -22.45 -14.92
CA VAL A 66 7.98 -21.78 -13.63
C VAL A 66 6.97 -20.64 -13.80
N ARG A 67 5.91 -20.66 -12.99
CA ARG A 67 4.90 -19.60 -12.97
C ARG A 67 5.44 -18.36 -12.25
N TYR A 68 5.12 -17.17 -12.76
CA TYR A 68 5.44 -15.90 -12.11
C TYR A 68 4.17 -15.07 -11.94
N PHE A 69 3.82 -14.72 -10.70
CA PHE A 69 2.64 -13.88 -10.40
C PHE A 69 2.76 -13.25 -9.02
N SER A 70 1.96 -12.21 -8.74
CA SER A 70 1.85 -11.63 -7.40
C SER A 70 0.55 -12.05 -6.72
N PHE A 71 0.62 -12.64 -5.53
CA PHE A 71 -0.55 -13.10 -4.77
C PHE A 71 -1.52 -11.97 -4.41
N LEU A 72 -1.00 -10.78 -4.08
CA LEU A 72 -1.82 -9.63 -3.71
C LEU A 72 -2.31 -8.81 -4.91
N ARG A 73 -1.95 -9.19 -6.15
CA ARG A 73 -2.31 -8.44 -7.37
C ARG A 73 -3.76 -7.98 -7.43
N PRO A 74 -4.75 -8.84 -7.11
CA PRO A 74 -6.14 -8.43 -7.24
C PRO A 74 -6.63 -7.55 -6.09
N LEU A 75 -5.86 -7.38 -5.02
CA LEU A 75 -6.28 -6.66 -3.82
C LEU A 75 -5.80 -5.22 -3.86
N THR A 76 -6.64 -4.31 -3.38
CA THR A 76 -6.29 -2.92 -3.07
C THR A 76 -5.43 -2.85 -1.80
N GLU A 77 -4.64 -1.79 -1.64
CA GLU A 77 -3.92 -1.54 -0.38
C GLU A 77 -4.90 -1.45 0.79
N LEU A 78 -6.06 -0.80 0.62
CA LEU A 78 -7.02 -0.68 1.70
C LEU A 78 -7.58 -2.03 2.17
N ALA A 79 -7.86 -2.95 1.24
CA ALA A 79 -8.26 -4.32 1.57
C ALA A 79 -7.16 -5.08 2.34
N ILE A 80 -5.90 -4.92 1.92
CA ILE A 80 -4.74 -5.51 2.58
C ILE A 80 -4.57 -4.93 3.99
N MET A 81 -4.71 -3.62 4.17
CA MET A 81 -4.60 -2.93 5.45
C MET A 81 -5.68 -3.38 6.44
N ARG A 82 -6.92 -3.58 5.97
CA ARG A 82 -8.00 -4.15 6.78
C ARG A 82 -7.66 -5.55 7.28
N ARG A 83 -7.12 -6.42 6.41
CA ARG A 83 -6.69 -7.76 6.80
C ARG A 83 -5.53 -7.69 7.80
N PHE A 84 -4.52 -6.88 7.51
CA PHE A 84 -3.31 -6.74 8.33
C PHE A 84 -3.61 -6.14 9.71
N GLY A 85 -4.57 -5.23 9.82
CA GLY A 85 -5.02 -4.66 11.10
C GLY A 85 -5.47 -5.71 12.12
N ALA A 86 -5.97 -6.86 11.65
CA ALA A 86 -6.35 -7.99 12.50
C ALA A 86 -5.20 -8.94 12.88
N LEU A 87 -4.01 -8.81 12.26
CA LEU A 87 -2.87 -9.71 12.47
C LEU A 87 -1.91 -9.14 13.54
N THR A 88 -2.39 -9.07 14.79
CA THR A 88 -1.72 -8.39 15.90
C THR A 88 -0.29 -8.86 16.20
N ASP A 89 0.02 -10.13 15.91
CA ASP A 89 1.34 -10.72 16.18
C ASP A 89 2.49 -10.03 15.40
N TYR A 90 2.17 -9.33 14.30
CA TYR A 90 3.17 -8.69 13.45
C TYR A 90 3.36 -7.20 13.73
N HIS A 91 2.47 -6.58 14.51
CA HIS A 91 2.44 -5.12 14.70
C HIS A 91 3.71 -4.56 15.37
N SER A 92 4.45 -5.40 16.12
CA SER A 92 5.68 -4.99 16.81
C SER A 92 6.95 -5.04 15.94
N VAL A 93 6.91 -5.73 14.79
CA VAL A 93 8.11 -6.02 13.99
C VAL A 93 8.06 -5.48 12.57
N PHE A 94 6.89 -5.06 12.08
CA PHE A 94 6.75 -4.57 10.72
C PHE A 94 7.22 -3.11 10.57
N THR A 95 7.78 -2.81 9.39
CA THR A 95 8.01 -1.43 8.96
C THR A 95 8.02 -1.34 7.43
N SER A 96 7.50 -0.22 6.92
CA SER A 96 7.70 0.20 5.54
C SER A 96 8.38 1.58 5.47
N CYS A 97 8.72 2.20 6.61
CA CYS A 97 9.17 3.58 6.68
C CYS A 97 10.38 3.86 5.77
N ASN A 98 10.28 4.91 4.95
CA ASN A 98 11.33 5.35 4.01
C ASN A 98 12.66 5.71 4.72
N ARG A 99 12.63 5.91 6.04
CA ARG A 99 13.77 6.31 6.87
C ARG A 99 14.14 5.25 7.92
N ALA A 100 13.65 4.01 7.78
CA ALA A 100 13.95 2.96 8.75
C ALA A 100 15.40 2.48 8.68
N PHE A 101 15.94 2.37 7.46
CA PHE A 101 17.25 1.80 7.21
C PHE A 101 18.31 2.89 7.11
N HIS A 102 19.07 3.07 8.19
CA HIS A 102 20.23 3.96 8.24
C HIS A 102 21.51 3.16 8.56
N LEU A 103 22.63 3.56 7.94
CA LEU A 103 23.95 3.01 8.26
C LEU A 103 24.32 3.31 9.71
N ASP A 104 24.04 4.54 10.15
CA ASP A 104 24.14 4.97 11.54
C ASP A 104 23.00 4.35 12.37
N GLU A 105 23.39 3.48 13.30
CA GLU A 105 22.47 2.73 14.15
C GLU A 105 21.64 3.63 15.05
N SER A 106 22.20 4.76 15.51
CA SER A 106 21.51 5.70 16.39
C SER A 106 20.30 6.37 15.73
N ARG A 107 20.24 6.35 14.39
CA ARG A 107 19.18 6.95 13.60
C ARG A 107 18.12 5.93 13.16
N ARG A 108 18.37 4.63 13.36
CA ARG A 108 17.44 3.56 13.00
C ARG A 108 16.21 3.65 13.90
N ARG A 109 15.04 3.60 13.26
CA ARG A 109 13.73 3.58 13.92
C ARG A 109 12.75 2.87 13.02
N LEU A 110 11.82 2.08 13.57
CA LEU A 110 10.83 1.40 12.73
C LEU A 110 9.94 2.41 12.01
N TRP A 111 9.47 3.45 12.71
CA TRP A 111 8.58 4.45 12.13
C TRP A 111 9.03 5.87 12.46
N CYS A 112 9.38 6.67 11.44
CA CYS A 112 9.80 8.05 11.67
C CYS A 112 8.62 8.99 11.94
N GLY A 113 7.40 8.64 11.53
CA GLY A 113 6.19 9.45 11.72
C GLY A 113 6.09 10.71 10.85
N GLU A 114 7.05 10.91 9.93
CA GLU A 114 7.20 12.16 9.16
C GLU A 114 7.22 11.94 7.64
N CYS A 115 7.52 10.72 7.18
CA CYS A 115 7.65 10.45 5.74
C CYS A 115 6.29 10.07 5.14
N PRO A 116 6.10 10.22 3.81
CA PRO A 116 4.85 9.87 3.14
C PRO A 116 4.34 8.46 3.44
N LYS A 117 5.26 7.50 3.59
CA LYS A 117 4.90 6.13 3.95
C LYS A 117 4.38 5.98 5.39
N CYS A 118 4.88 6.78 6.33
CA CYS A 118 4.33 6.82 7.69
C CYS A 118 2.91 7.40 7.70
N HIS A 119 2.68 8.51 6.99
CA HIS A 119 1.34 9.10 6.85
C HIS A 119 0.37 8.12 6.21
N PHE A 120 0.80 7.46 5.12
CA PHE A 120 -0.03 6.49 4.40
C PHE A 120 -0.43 5.30 5.28
N VAL A 121 0.54 4.66 5.93
CA VAL A 121 0.26 3.50 6.79
C VAL A 121 -0.57 3.89 8.00
N PHE A 122 -0.31 5.06 8.62
CA PHE A 122 -1.14 5.56 9.72
C PHE A 122 -2.59 5.78 9.26
N LEU A 123 -2.79 6.48 8.14
CA LEU A 123 -4.11 6.74 7.58
C LEU A 123 -4.85 5.43 7.24
N CYS A 124 -4.23 4.52 6.49
CA CYS A 124 -4.91 3.31 6.01
C CYS A 124 -5.11 2.23 7.07
N LEU A 125 -4.33 2.21 8.16
CA LEU A 125 -4.60 1.31 9.30
C LEU A 125 -5.58 1.89 10.32
N SER A 126 -5.69 3.22 10.40
CA SER A 126 -6.51 3.90 11.41
C SER A 126 -7.99 3.48 11.49
N PRO A 127 -8.68 3.05 10.40
CA PRO A 127 -10.05 2.58 10.50
C PRO A 127 -10.18 1.14 11.00
N PHE A 128 -9.09 0.36 11.03
CA PHE A 128 -9.11 -1.08 11.31
C PHE A 128 -8.34 -1.45 12.58
N MET A 129 -7.91 -0.44 13.34
CA MET A 129 -7.15 -0.60 14.57
C MET A 129 -7.65 0.38 15.63
N GLY A 130 -7.61 -0.05 16.89
CA GLY A 130 -7.83 0.86 18.02
C GLY A 130 -6.77 1.97 18.02
N ARG A 131 -7.17 3.18 18.42
CA ARG A 131 -6.35 4.40 18.43
C ARG A 131 -5.07 4.20 19.22
N GLU A 132 -5.16 3.62 20.43
CA GLU A 132 -3.99 3.36 21.28
C GLU A 132 -3.02 2.36 20.62
N ALA A 133 -3.55 1.29 20.03
CA ALA A 133 -2.74 0.28 19.35
C ALA A 133 -2.01 0.86 18.14
N LEU A 134 -2.71 1.66 17.32
CA LEU A 134 -2.09 2.37 16.20
C LEU A 134 -1.01 3.34 16.68
N GLN A 135 -1.30 4.18 17.67
CA GLN A 135 -0.32 5.11 18.23
C GLN A 135 0.90 4.37 18.77
N GLY A 136 0.71 3.20 19.41
CA GLY A 136 1.77 2.32 19.88
C GLY A 136 2.78 1.94 18.79
N ILE A 137 2.31 1.60 17.58
CA ILE A 137 3.16 1.32 16.41
C ILE A 137 4.06 2.52 16.07
N PHE A 138 3.52 3.74 16.21
CA PHE A 138 4.22 4.98 15.88
C PHE A 138 4.92 5.64 17.08
N GLY A 139 5.15 4.88 18.16
CA GLY A 139 5.86 5.34 19.36
C GLY A 139 5.02 6.25 20.27
N GLY A 140 3.72 5.99 20.35
CA GLY A 140 2.75 6.77 21.12
C GLY A 140 2.28 8.06 20.44
N ARG A 141 2.64 8.28 19.16
CA ARG A 141 2.31 9.52 18.44
C ARG A 141 0.99 9.41 17.71
N ASP A 142 0.17 10.45 17.87
CA ASP A 142 -0.98 10.72 17.03
C ASP A 142 -0.55 11.61 15.87
N LEU A 143 -0.39 11.03 14.66
CA LEU A 143 0.07 11.80 13.51
C LEU A 143 -0.98 12.78 13.00
N PHE A 144 -2.27 12.52 13.22
CA PHE A 144 -3.34 13.46 12.85
C PHE A 144 -3.34 14.72 13.73
N ALA A 145 -2.83 14.61 14.96
CA ALA A 145 -2.78 15.73 15.90
C ALA A 145 -1.57 16.66 15.71
N ASP A 146 -0.55 16.25 14.96
CA ASP A 146 0.65 17.06 14.70
C ASP A 146 0.44 17.96 13.45
N PRO A 147 0.34 19.29 13.62
CA PRO A 147 0.12 20.21 12.50
C PRO A 147 1.22 20.18 11.44
N GLN A 148 2.44 19.73 11.79
CA GLN A 148 3.54 19.59 10.83
C GLN A 148 3.30 18.46 9.83
N GLN A 149 2.46 17.47 10.18
CA GLN A 149 2.14 16.33 9.31
C GLN A 149 0.95 16.59 8.40
N ARG A 150 0.18 17.66 8.65
CA ARG A 150 -1.04 18.00 7.91
C ARG A 150 -0.86 17.94 6.40
N GLU A 151 0.19 18.60 5.90
CA GLU A 151 0.43 18.69 4.46
C GLU A 151 0.67 17.32 3.83
N GLY A 152 1.38 16.42 4.53
CA GLY A 152 1.61 15.05 4.05
C GLY A 152 0.33 14.24 3.87
N PHE A 153 -0.66 14.41 4.76
CA PHE A 153 -1.97 13.79 4.56
C PHE A 153 -2.75 14.40 3.39
N LEU A 154 -2.70 15.73 3.23
CA LEU A 154 -3.36 16.39 2.10
C LEU A 154 -2.77 15.99 0.73
N GLU A 155 -1.47 15.74 0.67
CA GLU A 155 -0.80 15.17 -0.52
C GLU A 155 -1.31 13.76 -0.84
N LEU A 156 -1.44 12.89 0.16
CA LEU A 156 -1.99 11.53 -0.02
C LEU A 156 -3.44 11.56 -0.51
N LEU A 157 -4.23 12.50 0.01
CA LEU A 157 -5.62 12.69 -0.37
C LEU A 157 -5.78 13.39 -1.72
N ASN A 158 -4.72 13.91 -2.34
CA ASN A 158 -4.81 14.81 -3.50
C ASN A 158 -5.79 15.97 -3.23
N ALA A 159 -5.71 16.56 -2.03
CA ALA A 159 -6.60 17.63 -1.61
C ALA A 159 -6.23 18.93 -2.34
N GLY A 160 -7.21 19.58 -2.99
CA GLY A 160 -6.98 20.83 -3.73
C GLY A 160 -6.04 20.67 -4.94
N GLY A 161 -5.90 19.47 -5.50
CA GLY A 161 -5.03 19.21 -6.67
C GLY A 161 -3.55 18.98 -6.32
N ARG A 162 -3.24 18.71 -5.04
CA ARG A 162 -1.89 18.33 -4.61
C ARG A 162 -1.42 17.05 -5.28
N MET A 163 -0.14 17.01 -5.63
CA MET A 163 0.43 15.83 -6.24
C MET A 163 0.67 14.75 -5.19
N LYS A 164 0.21 13.53 -5.48
CA LYS A 164 0.57 12.33 -4.70
C LYS A 164 2.11 12.23 -4.61
N PRO A 165 2.67 11.90 -3.43
CA PRO A 165 4.11 11.71 -3.28
C PRO A 165 4.68 10.71 -4.28
N PHE A 166 5.89 10.96 -4.78
CA PHE A 166 6.60 10.05 -5.69
C PHE A 166 7.25 8.88 -4.91
N GLU A 167 6.42 8.23 -4.10
CA GLU A 167 6.76 7.20 -3.13
C GLU A 167 5.78 6.03 -3.27
N CYS A 168 6.15 4.88 -2.72
CA CYS A 168 5.38 3.64 -2.85
C CYS A 168 4.08 3.63 -2.00
N VAL A 169 3.25 4.67 -2.05
CA VAL A 169 1.99 4.79 -1.30
C VAL A 169 0.78 4.49 -2.19
N GLY A 170 -0.36 4.15 -1.58
CA GLY A 170 -1.61 3.77 -2.28
C GLY A 170 -2.25 4.91 -3.07
N GLU A 171 -3.39 4.64 -3.71
CA GLU A 171 -4.08 5.62 -4.54
C GLU A 171 -4.82 6.68 -3.70
N PRO A 172 -5.03 7.92 -4.22
CA PRO A 172 -5.79 8.93 -3.51
C PRO A 172 -7.20 8.48 -3.14
N ASP A 173 -7.85 7.70 -3.99
CA ASP A 173 -9.21 7.19 -3.75
C ASP A 173 -9.24 6.22 -2.57
N GLU A 174 -8.23 5.35 -2.44
CA GLU A 174 -8.07 4.47 -1.27
C GLU A 174 -7.79 5.27 0.00
N CYS A 175 -6.96 6.32 -0.09
CA CYS A 175 -6.67 7.20 1.05
C CYS A 175 -7.93 7.95 1.50
N ARG A 176 -8.76 8.40 0.55
CA ARG A 176 -10.03 9.07 0.84
C ARG A 176 -11.06 8.13 1.44
N ALA A 177 -11.13 6.88 0.96
CA ALA A 177 -11.96 5.86 1.58
C ALA A 177 -11.50 5.55 3.02
N ALA A 178 -10.19 5.42 3.26
CA ALA A 178 -9.64 5.29 4.61
C ALA A 178 -10.02 6.47 5.50
N LEU A 179 -9.89 7.71 5.01
CA LEU A 179 -10.28 8.92 5.71
C LEU A 179 -11.78 8.91 6.11
N THR A 180 -12.65 8.53 5.18
CA THR A 180 -14.09 8.40 5.44
C THR A 180 -14.39 7.36 6.52
N LEU A 181 -13.69 6.22 6.50
CA LEU A 181 -13.89 5.17 7.49
C LEU A 181 -13.40 5.61 8.88
N VAL A 182 -12.21 6.20 9.00
CA VAL A 182 -11.67 6.62 10.29
C VAL A 182 -12.45 7.80 10.89
N SER A 183 -12.97 8.73 10.08
CA SER A 183 -13.77 9.86 10.60
C SER A 183 -15.08 9.41 11.26
N ARG A 184 -15.57 8.22 10.92
CA ARG A 184 -16.74 7.56 11.53
C ARG A 184 -16.38 6.62 12.67
N HIS A 185 -15.10 6.36 12.90
CA HIS A 185 -14.65 5.41 13.90
C HIS A 185 -14.84 5.98 15.32
N PRO A 186 -15.50 5.26 16.26
CA PRO A 186 -15.85 5.81 17.57
C PRO A 186 -14.66 6.32 18.40
N GLU A 187 -13.51 5.65 18.34
CA GLU A 187 -12.31 6.08 19.08
C GLU A 187 -11.64 7.35 18.53
N TRP A 188 -12.04 7.76 17.33
CA TRP A 188 -11.54 8.95 16.63
C TRP A 188 -12.58 10.08 16.57
N ALA A 189 -13.77 9.87 17.15
CA ALA A 189 -14.85 10.84 17.15
C ALA A 189 -14.44 12.18 17.79
N GLY A 190 -14.74 13.29 17.11
CA GLY A 190 -14.40 14.64 17.58
C GLY A 190 -12.91 14.99 17.48
N HIS A 191 -12.10 14.19 16.78
CA HIS A 191 -10.70 14.53 16.54
C HIS A 191 -10.59 15.71 15.55
N PRO A 192 -9.92 16.84 15.91
CA PRO A 192 -9.94 18.08 15.11
C PRO A 192 -9.43 17.96 13.68
N PHE A 193 -8.60 16.95 13.40
CA PHE A 193 -8.11 16.68 12.04
C PHE A 193 -9.24 16.45 11.03
N PHE A 194 -10.35 15.82 11.44
CA PHE A 194 -11.48 15.55 10.55
C PHE A 194 -12.39 16.76 10.35
N ASP A 195 -12.29 17.77 11.22
CA ASP A 195 -13.01 19.05 11.12
C ASP A 195 -12.26 20.07 10.26
N ASP A 196 -11.00 19.79 9.90
CA ASP A 196 -10.22 20.62 8.98
C ASP A 196 -10.94 20.70 7.61
N PRO A 197 -11.24 21.90 7.08
CA PRO A 197 -12.02 22.04 5.85
C PRO A 197 -11.44 21.33 4.63
N ASP A 198 -10.11 21.30 4.48
CA ASP A 198 -9.46 20.64 3.34
C ASP A 198 -9.54 19.12 3.48
N VAL A 199 -9.48 18.61 4.71
CA VAL A 199 -9.63 17.18 5.02
C VAL A 199 -11.09 16.76 4.87
N ALA A 200 -12.04 17.50 5.43
CA ALA A 200 -13.47 17.22 5.33
C ALA A 200 -13.96 17.22 3.87
N ALA A 201 -13.42 18.11 3.03
CA ALA A 201 -13.70 18.13 1.59
C ALA A 201 -13.20 16.89 0.84
N CYS A 202 -12.37 16.05 1.47
CA CYS A 202 -11.87 14.80 0.89
C CYS A 202 -12.70 13.57 1.25
N LEU A 203 -13.71 13.69 2.11
CA LEU A 203 -14.63 12.61 2.42
C LEU A 203 -15.43 12.19 1.18
N VAL A 204 -15.59 10.88 1.02
CA VAL A 204 -16.30 10.25 -0.12
C VAL A 204 -17.57 9.53 0.32
N ASP A 205 -18.43 9.23 -0.64
CA ASP A 205 -19.67 8.48 -0.41
C ASP A 205 -19.41 6.97 -0.17
N GLU A 206 -20.45 6.26 0.25
CA GLU A 206 -20.34 4.84 0.59
C GLU A 206 -19.96 3.97 -0.60
N ALA A 207 -20.44 4.29 -1.80
CA ALA A 207 -20.10 3.56 -3.01
C ALA A 207 -18.61 3.65 -3.34
N SER A 208 -18.00 4.82 -3.13
CA SER A 208 -16.56 5.03 -3.27
C SER A 208 -15.77 4.28 -2.21
N VAL A 209 -16.27 4.20 -0.97
CA VAL A 209 -15.67 3.37 0.09
C VAL A 209 -15.72 1.90 -0.28
N GLU A 210 -16.87 1.39 -0.74
CA GLU A 210 -17.03 -0.01 -1.18
C GLU A 210 -16.10 -0.35 -2.35
N ALA A 211 -15.97 0.55 -3.33
CA ALA A 211 -15.08 0.39 -4.47
C ALA A 211 -13.61 0.26 -4.06
N ALA A 212 -13.18 0.93 -2.99
CA ALA A 212 -11.81 0.83 -2.47
C ALA A 212 -11.46 -0.54 -1.87
N PHE A 213 -12.43 -1.46 -1.73
CA PHE A 213 -12.21 -2.87 -1.37
C PHE A 213 -12.42 -3.84 -2.54
N GLY A 214 -12.47 -3.31 -3.77
CA GLY A 214 -12.68 -4.11 -4.97
C GLY A 214 -11.61 -5.20 -5.16
N PHE A 215 -12.00 -6.25 -5.86
CA PHE A 215 -11.09 -7.28 -6.37
C PHE A 215 -10.86 -7.01 -7.86
N SER A 216 -9.62 -6.72 -8.25
CA SER A 216 -9.27 -6.55 -9.66
C SER A 216 -9.23 -7.90 -10.36
N ASP A 217 -9.93 -8.05 -11.48
CA ASP A 217 -9.82 -9.22 -12.35
C ASP A 217 -8.53 -9.18 -13.23
N ASP A 218 -7.74 -8.10 -13.13
CA ASP A 218 -6.52 -7.89 -13.90
C ASP A 218 -5.30 -8.55 -13.22
N HIS A 219 -5.23 -9.88 -13.26
CA HIS A 219 -4.20 -10.66 -12.56
C HIS A 219 -3.75 -11.94 -13.27
N LEU A 220 -2.62 -12.51 -12.83
CA LEU A 220 -2.09 -13.80 -13.31
C LEU A 220 -2.22 -14.96 -12.31
N LEU A 221 -2.98 -14.79 -11.21
CA LEU A 221 -3.16 -15.86 -10.22
C LEU A 221 -3.75 -17.13 -10.84
N PRO A 222 -3.17 -18.31 -10.53
CA PRO A 222 -3.85 -19.58 -10.80
C PRO A 222 -5.13 -19.72 -9.96
N PRO A 223 -6.11 -20.55 -10.39
CA PRO A 223 -7.42 -20.65 -9.72
C PRO A 223 -7.37 -20.92 -8.21
N SER A 224 -6.42 -21.76 -7.75
CA SER A 224 -6.25 -22.05 -6.33
C SER A 224 -5.77 -20.84 -5.53
N TYR A 225 -4.90 -20.02 -6.11
CA TYR A 225 -4.42 -18.79 -5.47
C TYR A 225 -5.46 -17.70 -5.52
N GLU A 226 -6.20 -17.57 -6.63
CA GLU A 226 -7.30 -16.60 -6.73
C GLU A 226 -8.36 -16.87 -5.67
N LYS A 227 -8.74 -18.14 -5.47
CA LYS A 227 -9.64 -18.53 -4.38
C LYS A 227 -9.11 -18.06 -3.01
N ALA A 228 -7.83 -18.32 -2.73
CA ALA A 228 -7.22 -17.90 -1.47
C ALA A 228 -7.10 -16.37 -1.34
N ALA A 229 -6.86 -15.64 -2.42
CA ALA A 229 -6.84 -14.18 -2.42
C ALA A 229 -8.23 -13.59 -2.16
N ARG A 230 -9.30 -14.21 -2.69
CA ARG A 230 -10.68 -13.82 -2.41
C ARG A 230 -11.07 -14.03 -0.93
N GLU A 231 -10.47 -15.00 -0.25
CA GLU A 231 -10.64 -15.21 1.21
C GLU A 231 -9.96 -14.13 2.07
N VAL A 232 -9.17 -13.22 1.48
CA VAL A 232 -8.57 -12.06 2.17
C VAL A 232 -9.56 -10.90 2.30
N LEU A 233 -10.53 -10.78 1.38
CA LEU A 233 -11.62 -9.81 1.43
C LEU A 233 -12.66 -10.15 2.50
#